data_AF-A0A2G6ND16-F1
#
_entry.id   AF-A0A2G6ND16-F1
#
_cell.length_a   1.000
_cell.length_b   1.000
_cell.length_c   1.000
_cell.angle_alpha   90.00
_cell.angle_beta   90.00
_cell.angle_gamma   90.00
#
_symmetry.space_group_name_H-M   'P 1'
#
loop_
_entity.id
_entity.type
_entity.pdbx_description
1 polymer ?
#
loop_
_entity_poly.entity_id
_entity_poly.type
_entity_poly.pdbx_seq_one_letter_code
_entity_poly.pdbx_strand_id
1 'polypeptide(L)'
;MRSVSVILVNYKTAEQTCQCVQSLKQHCGRSLLEVIVVDNGSGKDEMEKLQKCASFATIISSKKNLGFGSACNLAARHAKGTYLYLLNSDTLCTEDTVAKLMAFVDEWKGKAPLVAVGTKVLNPDGTLQQTAANFPTIGRILTGRQFIVSKLRFLLPGLARKLTFYHPEAALSSVREVDWCTGASLMILKAAFDAVGGFDPAFFLYAEELDLCTRLRNAGGVIAYCPDTSIIHLEAGSSSGVVSKNRLASIAAGHRYYYLQRKGPLIGGLMLLLDYLGTAGKALVWTVASKLRPTVLIKEKANWHRQLCAVFFSVTYGQPWRQAKNFRDYFLLGSGNMGGDGPKNRMRAIIGLTSVHTRLRALHMLQILTERPLPENVLEFGFGEGDLLLALARRYPESHFTGWEIDPVQVRLANAKAQARELGNVVFKVQDYSLAGQEAVFDLIYCTDVLEHIPDDLGLIQTFYRLLCPYGRFVAHVPRRGATQKRFLKFFQQHGDPGHVREEYTPEHIQGLFAQAGFWPVAPTTTFGPFGEAAFELNSLAWRRKHLDRIVRLVTIVPCLFIGIFDALFPRSWGNSLLISCFKGKE
;
A
#
# COMPACT_ATOMS: atom_id res chain seq x y z
N MET A 1 -38.65 -15.84 12.60
CA MET A 1 -37.58 -16.84 12.82
C MET A 1 -36.28 -16.29 12.27
N ARG A 2 -35.15 -16.55 12.93
CA ARG A 2 -33.83 -16.30 12.34
C ARG A 2 -33.67 -17.22 11.14
N SER A 3 -33.13 -16.68 10.04
CA SER A 3 -32.97 -17.41 8.78
C SER A 3 -31.56 -17.21 8.23
N VAL A 4 -31.04 -18.18 7.48
CA VAL A 4 -29.65 -18.19 7.01
C VAL A 4 -29.60 -18.30 5.48
N SER A 5 -28.95 -17.33 4.82
CA SER A 5 -28.56 -17.44 3.41
C SER A 5 -27.11 -17.88 3.33
N VAL A 6 -26.85 -19.05 2.76
CA VAL A 6 -25.48 -19.53 2.55
C VAL A 6 -24.91 -18.90 1.28
N ILE A 7 -23.70 -18.35 1.35
CA ILE A 7 -23.02 -17.69 0.24
C ILE A 7 -21.77 -18.49 -0.12
N LEU A 8 -21.73 -18.96 -1.38
CA LEU A 8 -20.59 -19.67 -1.98
C LEU A 8 -20.02 -18.84 -3.14
N VAL A 9 -18.70 -18.76 -3.25
CA VAL A 9 -18.02 -18.12 -4.37
C VAL A 9 -17.29 -19.18 -5.18
N ASN A 10 -17.75 -19.43 -6.40
CA ASN A 10 -17.09 -20.35 -7.33
C ASN A 10 -16.08 -19.59 -8.21
N TYR A 11 -14.88 -20.16 -8.38
CA TYR A 11 -13.95 -19.72 -9.41
C TYR A 11 -13.18 -20.91 -9.98
N LYS A 12 -13.59 -21.37 -11.17
CA LYS A 12 -12.97 -22.50 -11.89
C LYS A 12 -12.90 -23.81 -11.07
N THR A 13 -13.91 -24.02 -10.22
CA THR A 13 -14.04 -25.17 -9.30
C THR A 13 -15.49 -25.63 -9.21
N ALA A 14 -16.19 -25.72 -10.35
CA ALA A 14 -17.62 -26.03 -10.37
C ALA A 14 -17.92 -27.38 -9.71
N GLU A 15 -17.08 -28.39 -9.92
CA GLU A 15 -17.28 -29.72 -9.34
C GLU A 15 -17.25 -29.70 -7.81
N GLN A 16 -16.27 -29.03 -7.20
CA GLN A 16 -16.20 -28.89 -5.74
C GLN A 16 -17.40 -28.08 -5.22
N THR A 17 -17.79 -27.03 -5.94
CA THR A 17 -18.97 -26.24 -5.61
C THR A 17 -20.23 -27.11 -5.61
N CYS A 18 -20.39 -27.99 -6.59
CA CYS A 18 -21.50 -28.94 -6.65
C CYS A 18 -21.52 -29.84 -5.41
N GLN A 19 -20.38 -30.42 -5.03
CA GLN A 19 -20.25 -31.27 -3.85
C GLN A 19 -20.62 -30.52 -2.56
N CYS A 20 -20.18 -29.27 -2.43
CA CYS A 20 -20.53 -28.40 -1.32
C CYS A 20 -22.05 -28.17 -1.23
N VAL A 21 -22.68 -27.74 -2.34
CA VAL A 21 -24.14 -27.53 -2.42
C VAL A 21 -24.91 -28.81 -2.10
N GLN A 22 -24.46 -29.96 -2.58
CA GLN A 22 -25.10 -31.23 -2.31
C GLN A 22 -24.99 -31.63 -0.83
N SER A 23 -23.82 -31.41 -0.20
CA SER A 23 -23.64 -31.63 1.24
C SER A 23 -24.55 -30.73 2.09
N LEU A 24 -24.69 -29.45 1.70
CA LEU A 24 -25.61 -28.50 2.35
C LEU A 24 -27.07 -28.97 2.23
N LYS A 25 -27.49 -29.41 1.04
CA LYS A 25 -28.84 -29.93 0.82
C LYS A 25 -29.11 -31.17 1.67
N GLN A 26 -28.15 -32.07 1.75
CA GLN A 26 -28.27 -33.33 2.49
C GLN A 26 -28.31 -33.12 4.01
N HIS A 27 -27.45 -32.26 4.55
CA HIS A 27 -27.25 -32.16 5.99
C HIS A 27 -27.90 -30.92 6.63
N CYS A 28 -28.03 -29.81 5.90
CA CYS A 28 -28.49 -28.53 6.42
C CYS A 28 -29.81 -28.04 5.77
N GLY A 29 -30.39 -28.81 4.84
CA GLY A 29 -31.47 -28.35 3.96
C GLY A 29 -32.75 -27.88 4.66
N ARG A 30 -33.02 -28.35 5.88
CA ARG A 30 -34.17 -27.89 6.70
C ARG A 30 -33.90 -26.59 7.46
N SER A 31 -32.62 -26.24 7.63
CA SER A 31 -32.15 -25.20 8.53
C SER A 31 -31.67 -23.95 7.79
N LEU A 32 -31.37 -24.06 6.50
CA LEU A 32 -31.02 -22.93 5.64
C LEU A 32 -32.26 -22.40 4.89
N LEU A 33 -32.29 -21.08 4.65
CA LEU A 33 -33.33 -20.43 3.85
C LEU A 33 -33.08 -20.60 2.36
N GLU A 34 -31.83 -20.37 1.95
CA GLU A 34 -31.40 -20.41 0.56
C GLU A 34 -29.89 -20.60 0.47
N VAL A 35 -29.44 -21.08 -0.69
CA VAL A 35 -28.02 -21.12 -1.07
C VAL A 35 -27.84 -20.20 -2.27
N ILE A 36 -26.84 -19.32 -2.21
CA ILE A 36 -26.49 -18.37 -3.27
C ILE A 36 -25.06 -18.67 -3.71
N VAL A 37 -24.90 -19.05 -4.98
CA VAL A 37 -23.59 -19.32 -5.59
C VAL A 37 -23.26 -18.17 -6.53
N VAL A 38 -22.10 -17.54 -6.34
CA VAL A 38 -21.56 -16.56 -7.28
C VAL A 38 -20.54 -17.24 -8.18
N ASP A 39 -20.84 -17.39 -9.47
CA ASP A 39 -19.83 -17.72 -10.46
C ASP A 39 -18.97 -16.48 -10.74
N ASN A 40 -17.74 -16.50 -10.25
CA ASN A 40 -16.85 -15.34 -10.23
C ASN A 40 -16.02 -15.22 -11.51
N GLY A 41 -16.67 -15.29 -12.67
CA GLY A 41 -16.03 -15.20 -13.99
C GLY A 41 -15.25 -16.45 -14.38
N SER A 42 -15.84 -17.63 -14.19
CA SER A 42 -15.17 -18.92 -14.49
C SER A 42 -15.23 -19.31 -15.97
N GLY A 43 -16.20 -18.80 -16.72
CA GLY A 43 -16.44 -19.12 -18.14
C GLY A 43 -17.70 -19.95 -18.35
N LYS A 44 -18.08 -20.16 -19.62
CA LYS A 44 -19.36 -20.78 -20.02
C LYS A 44 -19.50 -22.22 -19.53
N ASP A 45 -18.48 -23.06 -19.73
CA ASP A 45 -18.53 -24.48 -19.39
C ASP A 45 -18.72 -24.72 -17.88
N GLU A 46 -18.07 -23.91 -17.05
CA GLU A 46 -18.21 -23.98 -15.58
C GLU A 46 -19.60 -23.54 -15.13
N MET A 47 -20.17 -22.51 -15.77
CA MET A 47 -21.53 -22.05 -15.50
C MET A 47 -22.57 -23.13 -15.84
N GLU A 48 -22.43 -23.80 -16.98
CA GLU A 48 -23.34 -24.89 -17.38
C GLU A 48 -23.29 -26.07 -16.39
N LYS A 49 -22.09 -26.42 -15.88
CA LYS A 49 -21.96 -27.44 -14.83
C LYS A 49 -22.68 -27.02 -13.55
N LEU A 50 -22.46 -25.78 -13.09
CA LEU A 50 -23.12 -25.25 -11.89
C LEU A 50 -24.64 -25.27 -12.02
N GLN A 51 -25.19 -24.82 -13.17
CA GLN A 51 -26.64 -24.80 -13.41
C GLN A 51 -27.27 -26.20 -13.34
N LYS A 52 -26.55 -27.23 -13.77
CA LYS A 52 -27.03 -28.61 -13.73
C LYS A 52 -27.01 -29.20 -12.33
N CYS A 53 -25.92 -29.01 -11.57
CA CYS A 53 -25.71 -29.70 -10.29
C CYS A 53 -26.25 -28.93 -9.07
N ALA A 54 -26.27 -27.59 -9.13
CA ALA A 54 -26.64 -26.72 -8.02
C ALA A 54 -28.05 -26.13 -8.21
N SER A 55 -29.00 -26.92 -8.73
CA SER A 55 -30.39 -26.49 -8.95
C SER A 55 -31.13 -26.08 -7.67
N PHE A 56 -30.62 -26.51 -6.51
CA PHE A 56 -31.07 -26.08 -5.19
C PHE A 56 -30.59 -24.67 -4.79
N ALA A 57 -29.64 -24.09 -5.54
CA ALA A 57 -29.05 -22.80 -5.27
C ALA A 57 -29.45 -21.75 -6.31
N THR A 58 -29.52 -20.49 -5.88
CA THR A 58 -29.59 -19.34 -6.79
C THR A 58 -28.19 -19.05 -7.30
N ILE A 59 -27.98 -19.06 -8.62
CA ILE A 59 -26.67 -18.80 -9.22
C ILE A 59 -26.63 -17.39 -9.80
N ILE A 60 -25.63 -16.62 -9.39
CA ILE A 60 -25.35 -15.26 -9.87
C ILE A 60 -24.03 -15.30 -10.63
N SER A 61 -23.99 -14.77 -11.86
CA SER A 61 -22.76 -14.72 -12.65
C SER A 61 -22.14 -13.33 -12.65
N SER A 62 -20.81 -13.28 -12.48
CA SER A 62 -19.98 -12.09 -12.71
C SER A 62 -19.22 -12.21 -14.03
N LYS A 63 -19.13 -11.11 -14.78
CA LYS A 63 -18.37 -11.04 -16.05
C LYS A 63 -16.85 -11.23 -15.86
N LYS A 64 -16.33 -10.98 -14.66
CA LYS A 64 -14.90 -11.07 -14.34
C LYS A 64 -14.71 -11.57 -12.91
N ASN A 65 -13.51 -12.05 -12.60
CA ASN A 65 -13.14 -12.37 -11.22
C ASN A 65 -13.05 -11.09 -10.39
N LEU A 66 -13.96 -10.95 -9.43
CA LEU A 66 -14.07 -9.80 -8.52
C LEU A 66 -13.19 -9.93 -7.29
N GLY A 67 -12.61 -11.11 -7.04
CA GLY A 67 -12.12 -11.47 -5.72
C GLY A 67 -13.20 -12.09 -4.83
N PHE A 68 -12.82 -12.60 -3.66
CA PHE A 68 -13.74 -13.30 -2.75
C PHE A 68 -14.70 -12.32 -2.06
N GLY A 69 -14.17 -11.32 -1.34
CA GLY A 69 -15.00 -10.35 -0.60
C GLY A 69 -16.00 -9.59 -1.48
N SER A 70 -15.56 -9.12 -2.66
CA SER A 70 -16.45 -8.44 -3.62
C SER A 70 -17.53 -9.35 -4.20
N ALA A 71 -17.24 -10.65 -4.40
CA ALA A 71 -18.23 -11.64 -4.80
C ALA A 71 -19.23 -11.92 -3.67
N CYS A 72 -18.77 -12.01 -2.41
CA CYS A 72 -19.66 -12.10 -1.25
C CYS A 72 -20.58 -10.88 -1.14
N ASN A 73 -20.08 -9.67 -1.40
CA ASN A 73 -20.92 -8.46 -1.46
C ASN A 73 -22.01 -8.55 -2.53
N LEU A 74 -21.69 -9.13 -3.70
CA LEU A 74 -22.66 -9.35 -4.78
C LEU A 74 -23.77 -10.32 -4.34
N ALA A 75 -23.42 -11.41 -3.68
CA ALA A 75 -24.40 -12.34 -3.12
C ALA A 75 -25.23 -11.71 -1.99
N ALA A 76 -24.59 -10.98 -1.07
CA ALA A 76 -25.25 -10.38 0.09
C ALA A 76 -26.40 -9.42 -0.28
N ARG A 77 -26.31 -8.75 -1.44
CA ARG A 77 -27.40 -7.90 -1.97
C ARG A 77 -28.66 -8.68 -2.34
N HIS A 78 -28.53 -9.96 -2.67
CA HIS A 78 -29.63 -10.84 -3.05
C HIS A 78 -30.10 -11.72 -1.88
N ALA A 79 -29.30 -11.83 -0.82
CA ALA A 79 -29.58 -12.63 0.35
C ALA A 79 -30.75 -12.08 1.18
N LYS A 80 -31.68 -12.95 1.55
CA LYS A 80 -32.89 -12.67 2.32
C LYS A 80 -32.79 -13.11 3.79
N GLY A 81 -31.74 -13.85 4.12
CA GLY A 81 -31.48 -14.37 5.46
C GLY A 81 -31.19 -13.27 6.47
N THR A 82 -31.59 -13.50 7.72
CA THR A 82 -31.14 -12.68 8.87
C THR A 82 -29.61 -12.78 9.04
N TYR A 83 -29.05 -13.95 8.74
CA TYR A 83 -27.62 -14.22 8.75
C TYR A 83 -27.11 -14.58 7.36
N LEU A 84 -25.91 -14.13 7.04
CA LEU A 84 -25.13 -14.52 5.89
C LEU A 84 -24.12 -15.57 6.35
N TYR A 85 -24.18 -16.78 5.80
CA TYR A 85 -23.18 -17.81 6.09
C TYR A 85 -22.18 -17.91 4.94
N LEU A 86 -21.02 -17.29 5.11
CA LEU A 86 -19.92 -17.37 4.16
C LEU A 86 -19.26 -18.73 4.29
N LEU A 87 -19.25 -19.48 3.20
CA LEU A 87 -18.69 -20.82 3.16
C LEU A 87 -17.84 -20.96 1.89
N ASN A 88 -16.64 -21.52 2.03
CA ASN A 88 -15.81 -21.81 0.88
C ASN A 88 -16.46 -22.89 0.01
N SER A 89 -16.36 -22.75 -1.32
CA SER A 89 -17.01 -23.66 -2.27
C SER A 89 -16.42 -25.06 -2.32
N ASP A 90 -15.26 -25.28 -1.70
CA ASP A 90 -14.57 -26.58 -1.56
C ASP A 90 -14.68 -27.13 -0.13
N THR A 91 -15.82 -26.91 0.52
CA THR A 91 -16.14 -27.45 1.84
C THR A 91 -17.26 -28.47 1.78
N LEU A 92 -17.29 -29.37 2.77
CA LEU A 92 -18.33 -30.38 2.93
C LEU A 92 -18.92 -30.29 4.35
N CYS A 93 -20.24 -30.13 4.43
CA CYS A 93 -20.96 -30.32 5.67
C CYS A 93 -21.19 -31.81 5.92
N THR A 94 -20.91 -32.29 7.13
CA THR A 94 -21.14 -33.69 7.53
C THR A 94 -22.30 -33.85 8.52
N GLU A 95 -22.89 -32.74 8.94
CA GLU A 95 -23.95 -32.61 9.94
C GLU A 95 -24.70 -31.28 9.72
N ASP A 96 -25.78 -31.05 10.48
CA ASP A 96 -26.55 -29.80 10.38
C ASP A 96 -25.83 -28.63 11.09
N THR A 97 -24.73 -28.19 10.48
CA THR A 97 -23.91 -27.07 10.95
C THR A 97 -24.71 -25.78 11.05
N VAL A 98 -25.68 -25.56 10.16
CA VAL A 98 -26.50 -24.35 10.16
C VAL A 98 -27.40 -24.32 11.39
N ALA A 99 -28.10 -25.41 11.71
CA ALA A 99 -28.90 -25.50 12.93
C ALA A 99 -28.06 -25.30 14.18
N LYS A 100 -26.90 -25.95 14.28
CA LYS A 100 -26.02 -25.85 15.44
C LYS A 100 -25.47 -24.43 15.64
N LEU A 101 -25.08 -23.75 14.56
CA LEU A 101 -24.65 -22.35 14.63
C LEU A 101 -25.80 -21.41 15.01
N MET A 102 -27.03 -21.65 14.52
CA MET A 102 -28.19 -20.87 14.95
C MET A 102 -28.48 -21.06 16.43
N ALA A 103 -28.47 -22.30 16.92
CA ALA A 103 -28.65 -22.60 18.35
C ALA A 103 -27.56 -21.92 19.20
N PHE A 104 -26.30 -21.96 18.75
CA PHE A 104 -25.21 -21.25 19.41
C PHE A 104 -25.47 -19.73 19.52
N VAL A 105 -26.00 -19.11 18.47
CA VAL A 105 -26.33 -17.68 18.47
C VAL A 105 -27.57 -17.36 19.33
N ASP A 106 -28.54 -18.28 19.42
CA ASP A 106 -29.70 -18.18 20.31
C ASP A 106 -29.29 -18.25 21.79
N GLU A 107 -28.32 -19.11 22.10
CA GLU A 107 -27.83 -19.34 23.47
C GLU A 107 -26.74 -18.38 23.93
N TRP A 108 -26.25 -17.50 23.05
CA TRP A 108 -25.18 -16.56 23.36
C TRP A 108 -25.59 -15.56 24.46
N LYS A 109 -24.93 -15.65 25.63
CA LYS A 109 -25.14 -14.77 26.80
C LYS A 109 -24.02 -13.75 27.01
N GLY A 110 -23.23 -13.46 25.98
CA GLY A 110 -22.13 -12.49 26.08
C GLY A 110 -22.62 -11.07 26.35
N LYS A 111 -21.73 -10.23 26.90
CA LYS A 111 -22.04 -8.84 27.30
C LYS A 111 -22.33 -7.89 26.12
N ALA A 112 -21.95 -8.29 24.91
CA ALA A 112 -22.12 -7.52 23.70
C ALA A 112 -22.71 -8.39 22.58
N PRO A 113 -23.36 -7.77 21.56
CA PRO A 113 -24.05 -8.51 20.50
C PRO A 113 -23.09 -9.41 19.72
N LEU A 114 -23.40 -10.71 19.63
CA LEU A 114 -22.70 -11.63 18.75
C LEU A 114 -23.09 -11.32 17.30
N VAL A 115 -22.13 -10.82 16.51
CA VAL A 115 -22.35 -10.42 15.12
C VAL A 115 -21.73 -11.38 14.11
N ALA A 116 -20.76 -12.20 14.53
CA ALA A 116 -20.23 -13.26 13.68
C ALA A 116 -19.76 -14.48 14.48
N VAL A 117 -19.88 -15.67 13.89
CA VAL A 117 -19.41 -16.93 14.46
C VAL A 117 -18.71 -17.77 13.39
N GLY A 118 -17.50 -18.21 13.69
CA GLY A 118 -16.79 -19.24 12.91
C GLY A 118 -16.97 -20.62 13.52
N THR A 119 -16.77 -21.66 12.73
CA THR A 119 -16.89 -23.06 13.18
C THR A 119 -15.58 -23.81 13.14
N LYS A 120 -15.54 -25.00 13.76
CA LYS A 120 -14.43 -25.94 13.61
C LYS A 120 -14.28 -26.39 12.15
N VAL A 121 -13.10 -26.19 11.58
CA VAL A 121 -12.79 -26.60 10.21
C VAL A 121 -11.76 -27.73 10.25
N LEU A 122 -12.06 -28.83 9.57
CA LEU A 122 -11.24 -30.02 9.53
C LEU A 122 -10.62 -30.20 8.14
N ASN A 123 -9.39 -30.70 8.11
CA ASN A 123 -8.79 -31.26 6.90
C ASN A 123 -9.49 -32.57 6.50
N PRO A 124 -9.30 -33.05 5.26
CA PRO A 124 -9.83 -34.36 4.83
C PRO A 124 -9.37 -35.54 5.69
N ASP A 125 -8.20 -35.44 6.32
CA ASP A 125 -7.67 -36.45 7.26
C ASP A 125 -8.23 -36.33 8.69
N GLY A 126 -9.16 -35.39 8.93
CA GLY A 126 -9.78 -35.13 10.22
C GLY A 126 -8.96 -34.24 11.16
N THR A 127 -7.75 -33.81 10.77
CA THR A 127 -6.95 -32.89 11.59
C THR A 127 -7.50 -31.46 11.57
N LEU A 128 -7.30 -30.70 12.65
CA LEU A 128 -7.84 -29.34 12.77
C LEU A 128 -7.13 -28.34 11.86
N GLN A 129 -7.89 -27.56 11.10
CA GLN A 129 -7.42 -26.32 10.47
C GLN A 129 -7.59 -25.14 11.43
N GLN A 130 -6.51 -24.40 11.68
CA GLN A 130 -6.58 -23.20 12.52
C GLN A 130 -7.22 -22.04 11.73
N THR A 131 -8.52 -21.79 11.97
CA THR A 131 -9.30 -20.75 11.29
C THR A 131 -9.64 -19.55 12.16
N ALA A 132 -9.41 -19.63 13.47
CA ALA A 132 -9.66 -18.55 14.43
C ALA A 132 -8.35 -17.89 14.89
N ALA A 133 -8.34 -16.56 14.90
CA ALA A 133 -7.15 -15.78 15.18
C ALA A 133 -7.44 -14.48 15.92
N ASN A 134 -6.37 -13.91 16.45
CA ASN A 134 -6.37 -12.58 17.01
C ASN A 134 -5.99 -11.54 15.95
N PHE A 135 -6.36 -10.27 16.18
CA PHE A 135 -5.88 -9.18 15.37
C PHE A 135 -4.35 -9.07 15.47
N PRO A 136 -3.70 -8.69 14.36
CA PRO A 136 -2.27 -8.47 14.37
C PRO A 136 -1.93 -7.23 15.21
N THR A 137 -0.99 -7.39 16.14
CA THR A 137 -0.41 -6.30 16.94
C THR A 137 1.06 -6.11 16.59
N ILE A 138 1.62 -4.92 16.83
CA ILE A 138 3.05 -4.63 16.59
C ILE A 138 3.92 -5.71 17.25
N GLY A 139 3.65 -6.04 18.51
CA GLY A 139 4.36 -7.09 19.25
C GLY A 139 4.26 -8.46 18.58
N ARG A 140 3.07 -8.87 18.12
CA ARG A 140 2.86 -10.16 17.43
C ARG A 140 3.49 -10.20 16.03
N ILE A 141 3.64 -9.08 15.35
CA ILE A 141 4.27 -9.00 14.02
C ILE A 141 5.79 -9.08 14.13
N LEU A 142 6.38 -8.36 15.08
CA LEU A 142 7.82 -8.42 15.38
C LEU A 142 8.28 -9.85 15.73
N THR A 143 7.38 -10.66 16.24
CA THR A 143 7.68 -12.03 16.68
C THR A 143 7.06 -13.14 15.84
N GLY A 144 6.02 -12.85 15.06
CA GLY A 144 5.19 -13.83 14.35
C GLY A 144 5.61 -13.99 12.89
N ARG A 145 5.56 -15.24 12.39
CA ARG A 145 5.80 -15.79 11.03
C ARG A 145 6.99 -15.27 10.18
N GLN A 146 7.38 -14.00 10.23
CA GLN A 146 8.34 -13.38 9.33
C GLN A 146 9.74 -13.21 9.93
N PHE A 147 9.88 -13.00 11.25
CA PHE A 147 11.19 -12.73 11.85
C PHE A 147 11.94 -13.98 12.32
N ILE A 148 11.36 -14.79 13.22
CA ILE A 148 12.19 -15.64 14.10
C ILE A 148 11.63 -17.08 14.34
N VAL A 149 10.40 -17.37 13.91
CA VAL A 149 9.64 -18.52 14.47
C VAL A 149 10.12 -19.91 14.05
N SER A 150 10.85 -20.11 12.94
CA SER A 150 11.20 -21.50 12.58
C SER A 150 12.21 -22.15 13.53
N LYS A 151 13.10 -21.36 14.16
CA LYS A 151 14.07 -21.88 15.16
C LYS A 151 13.69 -21.54 16.60
N LEU A 152 13.05 -20.40 16.85
CA LEU A 152 12.59 -20.04 18.20
C LEU A 152 11.41 -20.91 18.67
N ARG A 153 10.61 -21.47 17.74
CA ARG A 153 9.64 -22.52 18.05
C ARG A 153 10.29 -23.79 18.61
N PHE A 154 11.54 -24.04 18.25
CA PHE A 154 12.33 -25.18 18.73
C PHE A 154 13.03 -24.88 20.06
N LEU A 155 13.51 -23.64 20.25
CA LEU A 155 14.26 -23.24 21.45
C LEU A 155 13.38 -22.72 22.61
N LEU A 156 12.28 -22.03 22.33
CA LEU A 156 11.39 -21.41 23.32
C LEU A 156 9.89 -21.55 22.92
N PRO A 157 9.34 -22.78 22.95
CA PRO A 157 8.01 -23.08 22.43
C PRO A 157 6.87 -22.33 23.16
N GLY A 158 7.02 -22.04 24.46
CA GLY A 158 6.02 -21.30 25.23
C GLY A 158 5.88 -19.84 24.82
N LEU A 159 6.99 -19.19 24.45
CA LEU A 159 7.00 -17.82 23.94
C LEU A 159 6.44 -17.80 22.51
N ALA A 160 6.89 -18.71 21.64
CA ALA A 160 6.37 -18.81 20.26
C ALA A 160 4.85 -19.04 20.19
N ARG A 161 4.27 -19.78 21.15
CA ARG A 161 2.83 -20.07 21.24
C ARG A 161 1.98 -18.85 21.64
N LYS A 162 2.54 -17.88 22.36
CA LYS A 162 1.88 -16.59 22.65
C LYS A 162 1.93 -15.60 21.47
N LEU A 163 2.68 -15.94 20.42
CA LEU A 163 3.12 -15.01 19.37
C LEU A 163 2.63 -15.41 17.96
N THR A 164 1.80 -16.45 17.84
CA THR A 164 1.03 -16.76 16.62
C THR A 164 -0.27 -15.96 16.57
N PHE A 165 -0.68 -15.53 15.36
CA PHE A 165 -1.98 -14.88 15.16
C PHE A 165 -3.12 -15.87 15.45
N TYR A 166 -2.98 -17.08 14.94
CA TYR A 166 -3.93 -18.17 15.17
C TYR A 166 -3.87 -18.67 16.59
N HIS A 167 -5.06 -18.98 17.11
CA HIS A 167 -5.19 -19.63 18.41
C HIS A 167 -4.67 -21.06 18.36
N PRO A 168 -4.01 -21.53 19.45
CA PRO A 168 -3.56 -22.91 19.52
C PRO A 168 -4.75 -23.86 19.47
N GLU A 169 -4.55 -25.05 18.91
CA GLU A 169 -5.57 -26.10 18.82
C GLU A 169 -6.25 -26.40 20.16
N ALA A 170 -5.47 -26.46 21.25
CA ALA A 170 -6.02 -26.65 22.60
C ALA A 170 -6.98 -25.54 23.05
N ALA A 171 -6.89 -24.32 22.50
CA ALA A 171 -7.86 -23.27 22.78
C ALA A 171 -9.11 -23.39 21.90
N LEU A 172 -9.04 -24.09 20.78
CA LEU A 172 -10.14 -24.30 19.83
C LEU A 172 -10.98 -25.55 20.14
N SER A 173 -10.80 -26.14 21.34
CA SER A 173 -11.66 -27.19 21.88
C SER A 173 -12.85 -26.64 22.69
N SER A 174 -12.93 -25.32 22.91
CA SER A 174 -13.99 -24.67 23.68
C SER A 174 -14.51 -23.41 23.00
N VAL A 175 -15.77 -23.08 23.29
CA VAL A 175 -16.40 -21.83 22.87
C VAL A 175 -15.58 -20.65 23.37
N ARG A 176 -15.33 -19.67 22.49
CA ARG A 176 -14.61 -18.46 22.89
C ARG A 176 -14.80 -17.29 21.95
N GLU A 177 -14.64 -16.10 22.50
CA GLU A 177 -14.45 -14.89 21.72
C GLU A 177 -13.09 -14.91 21.02
N VAL A 178 -13.10 -14.43 19.78
CA VAL A 178 -11.95 -14.33 18.89
C VAL A 178 -12.03 -12.98 18.18
N ASP A 179 -10.91 -12.54 17.60
CA ASP A 179 -10.92 -11.26 16.89
C ASP A 179 -11.40 -11.43 15.45
N TRP A 180 -11.09 -12.57 14.82
CA TRP A 180 -11.59 -12.90 13.49
C TRP A 180 -11.50 -14.42 13.24
N CYS A 181 -12.33 -14.88 12.31
CA CYS A 181 -12.30 -16.22 11.73
C CYS A 181 -12.13 -16.11 10.22
N THR A 182 -11.55 -17.13 9.58
CA THR A 182 -11.42 -17.17 8.11
C THR A 182 -12.78 -17.32 7.44
N GLY A 183 -12.91 -16.82 6.20
CA GLY A 183 -14.11 -16.97 5.37
C GLY A 183 -14.37 -18.40 4.89
N ALA A 184 -13.53 -19.37 5.28
CA ALA A 184 -13.78 -20.78 5.04
C ALA A 184 -15.10 -21.24 5.67
N SER A 185 -15.45 -20.67 6.84
CA SER A 185 -16.74 -20.83 7.50
C SER A 185 -16.98 -19.68 8.47
N LEU A 186 -17.81 -18.71 8.07
CA LEU A 186 -18.11 -17.54 8.89
C LEU A 186 -19.58 -17.13 8.72
N MET A 187 -20.39 -17.31 9.76
CA MET A 187 -21.77 -16.84 9.80
C MET A 187 -21.84 -15.45 10.42
N ILE A 188 -22.47 -14.50 9.74
CA ILE A 188 -22.47 -13.07 10.07
C ILE A 188 -23.89 -12.55 10.11
N LEU A 189 -24.24 -11.74 11.11
CA LEU A 189 -25.51 -11.02 11.15
C LEU A 189 -25.57 -10.02 9.99
N LYS A 190 -26.56 -10.17 9.09
CA LYS A 190 -26.66 -9.36 7.87
C LYS A 190 -26.74 -7.86 8.17
N ALA A 191 -27.52 -7.49 9.19
CA ALA A 191 -27.63 -6.09 9.61
C ALA A 191 -26.28 -5.48 10.04
N ALA A 192 -25.43 -6.26 10.73
CA ALA A 192 -24.09 -5.80 11.11
C ALA A 192 -23.15 -5.74 9.89
N PHE A 193 -23.23 -6.72 8.99
CA PHE A 193 -22.49 -6.72 7.72
C PHE A 193 -22.82 -5.48 6.88
N ASP A 194 -24.10 -5.17 6.71
CA ASP A 194 -24.58 -4.00 5.96
C ASP A 194 -24.17 -2.70 6.65
N ALA A 195 -24.30 -2.62 7.98
CA ALA A 195 -23.94 -1.42 8.76
C ALA A 195 -22.47 -1.03 8.63
N VAL A 196 -21.56 -2.00 8.48
CA VAL A 196 -20.13 -1.73 8.26
C VAL A 196 -19.77 -1.57 6.78
N GLY A 197 -20.73 -1.69 5.86
CA GLY A 197 -20.54 -1.55 4.41
C GLY A 197 -20.04 -2.81 3.69
N GLY A 198 -20.21 -4.00 4.27
CA GLY A 198 -19.76 -5.27 3.69
C GLY A 198 -18.24 -5.40 3.59
N PHE A 199 -17.73 -6.20 2.66
CA PHE A 199 -16.29 -6.27 2.38
C PHE A 199 -15.79 -5.02 1.65
N ASP A 200 -14.57 -4.55 1.96
CA ASP A 200 -13.93 -3.48 1.18
C ASP A 200 -13.49 -4.04 -0.19
N PRO A 201 -14.03 -3.54 -1.33
CA PRO A 201 -13.72 -4.04 -2.67
C PRO A 201 -12.26 -3.91 -3.09
N ALA A 202 -11.46 -3.13 -2.36
CA ALA A 202 -10.03 -3.01 -2.60
C ALA A 202 -9.23 -4.26 -2.19
N PHE A 203 -9.78 -5.12 -1.32
CA PHE A 203 -9.21 -6.46 -1.08
C PHE A 203 -9.66 -7.40 -2.20
N PHE A 204 -8.75 -7.77 -3.10
CA PHE A 204 -9.02 -8.77 -4.11
C PHE A 204 -9.09 -10.19 -3.52
N LEU A 205 -8.09 -10.59 -2.74
CA LEU A 205 -8.04 -11.91 -2.11
C LEU A 205 -7.07 -11.90 -0.94
N TYR A 206 -7.47 -12.52 0.16
CA TYR A 206 -6.80 -12.55 1.47
C TYR A 206 -6.85 -11.23 2.26
N ALA A 207 -7.06 -11.36 3.57
CA ALA A 207 -7.20 -10.29 4.57
C ALA A 207 -8.51 -9.48 4.54
N GLU A 208 -9.43 -9.80 3.64
CA GLU A 208 -10.76 -9.20 3.54
C GLU A 208 -11.62 -9.52 4.79
N GLU A 209 -11.51 -10.73 5.35
CA GLU A 209 -12.24 -11.11 6.57
C GLU A 209 -11.59 -10.50 7.80
N LEU A 210 -10.25 -10.38 7.81
CA LEU A 210 -9.53 -9.65 8.85
C LEU A 210 -10.02 -8.19 8.91
N ASP A 211 -10.15 -7.55 7.75
CA ASP A 211 -10.69 -6.20 7.63
C ASP A 211 -12.14 -6.09 8.10
N LEU A 212 -13.01 -6.96 7.60
CA LEU A 212 -14.43 -6.99 7.95
C LEU A 212 -14.62 -7.20 9.46
N CYS A 213 -13.96 -8.20 10.03
CA CYS A 213 -14.02 -8.50 11.46
C CYS A 213 -13.50 -7.34 12.31
N THR A 214 -12.46 -6.63 11.85
CA THR A 214 -11.97 -5.40 12.52
C THR A 214 -13.05 -4.33 12.57
N ARG A 215 -13.75 -4.08 11.45
CA ARG A 215 -14.83 -3.09 11.41
C ARG A 215 -16.03 -3.51 12.26
N LEU A 216 -16.41 -4.78 12.23
CA LEU A 216 -17.47 -5.33 13.08
C LEU A 216 -17.16 -5.16 14.58
N ARG A 217 -15.92 -5.45 14.98
CA ARG A 217 -15.45 -5.27 16.37
C ARG A 217 -15.42 -3.79 16.78
N ASN A 218 -14.93 -2.92 15.88
CA ASN A 218 -14.92 -1.46 16.14
C ASN A 218 -16.34 -0.88 16.26
N ALA A 219 -17.33 -1.50 15.62
CA ALA A 219 -18.75 -1.16 15.78
C ALA A 219 -19.39 -1.75 17.05
N GLY A 220 -18.61 -2.37 17.95
CA GLY A 220 -19.07 -2.95 19.21
C GLY A 220 -19.56 -4.40 19.13
N GLY A 221 -19.44 -5.05 17.97
CA GLY A 221 -19.85 -6.43 17.78
C GLY A 221 -18.84 -7.45 18.33
N VAL A 222 -19.34 -8.62 18.74
CA VAL A 222 -18.52 -9.76 19.16
C VAL A 222 -18.41 -10.79 18.05
N ILE A 223 -17.23 -11.41 17.97
CA ILE A 223 -16.95 -12.52 17.07
C ILE A 223 -16.56 -13.72 17.93
N ALA A 224 -17.19 -14.87 17.67
CA ALA A 224 -16.95 -16.08 18.43
C ALA A 224 -16.53 -17.25 17.54
N TYR A 225 -15.99 -18.28 18.18
CA TYR A 225 -15.68 -19.56 17.58
C TYR A 225 -16.50 -20.66 18.28
N CYS A 226 -17.23 -21.46 17.49
CA CYS A 226 -18.05 -22.58 17.93
C CYS A 226 -17.35 -23.91 17.59
N PRO A 227 -16.91 -24.72 18.57
CA PRO A 227 -16.28 -26.02 18.33
C PRO A 227 -17.27 -27.19 18.17
N ASP A 228 -18.54 -26.98 18.52
CA ASP A 228 -19.58 -28.02 18.65
C ASP A 228 -20.14 -28.53 17.31
N THR A 229 -19.75 -27.84 16.23
CA THR A 229 -20.00 -28.28 14.87
C THR A 229 -18.79 -28.11 13.97
N SER A 230 -18.70 -28.94 12.93
CA SER A 230 -17.61 -28.88 11.96
C SER A 230 -18.01 -29.04 10.51
N ILE A 231 -17.13 -28.51 9.66
CA ILE A 231 -17.08 -28.79 8.23
C ILE A 231 -15.71 -29.36 7.85
N ILE A 232 -15.65 -30.06 6.72
CA ILE A 232 -14.40 -30.48 6.09
C ILE A 232 -14.05 -29.48 4.98
N HIS A 233 -12.80 -29.03 4.90
CA HIS A 233 -12.31 -28.13 3.87
C HIS A 233 -11.23 -28.80 3.02
N LEU A 234 -11.50 -28.96 1.73
CA LEU A 234 -10.69 -29.77 0.80
C LEU A 234 -9.43 -29.04 0.29
N GLU A 235 -9.37 -27.71 0.42
CA GLU A 235 -8.33 -26.83 -0.14
C GLU A 235 -8.05 -27.02 -1.65
N ALA A 236 -9.01 -27.55 -2.40
CA ALA A 236 -8.87 -27.88 -3.82
C ALA A 236 -8.65 -26.64 -4.72
N GLY A 237 -9.14 -25.47 -4.31
CA GLY A 237 -8.90 -24.20 -5.00
C GLY A 237 -7.49 -23.63 -4.78
N SER A 238 -6.78 -24.08 -3.74
CA SER A 238 -5.42 -23.61 -3.40
C SER A 238 -4.32 -24.33 -4.18
N SER A 239 -4.63 -25.49 -4.77
CA SER A 239 -3.70 -26.38 -5.48
C SER A 239 -3.70 -26.20 -7.01
N SER A 240 -4.68 -25.49 -7.59
CA SER A 240 -4.78 -25.25 -9.04
C SER A 240 -3.89 -24.06 -9.52
N GLY A 241 -2.64 -24.38 -9.87
CA GLY A 241 -1.85 -23.81 -10.98
C GLY A 241 -1.37 -22.34 -10.97
N VAL A 242 -2.24 -21.37 -10.67
CA VAL A 242 -1.91 -19.92 -10.82
C VAL A 242 -1.90 -19.20 -9.47
N VAL A 243 -2.80 -19.57 -8.55
CA VAL A 243 -2.82 -19.02 -7.18
C VAL A 243 -1.65 -19.59 -6.36
N SER A 244 -1.21 -20.82 -6.59
CA SER A 244 -0.13 -21.45 -5.81
C SER A 244 1.22 -20.74 -5.93
N LYS A 245 1.55 -20.17 -7.10
CA LYS A 245 2.82 -19.43 -7.31
C LYS A 245 2.82 -18.03 -6.68
N ASN A 246 1.65 -17.42 -6.46
CA ASN A 246 1.50 -16.04 -5.95
C ASN A 246 0.61 -15.92 -4.69
N ARG A 247 0.25 -17.03 -4.02
CA ARG A 247 -0.62 -17.06 -2.84
C ARG A 247 -0.08 -16.17 -1.73
N LEU A 248 1.19 -16.36 -1.38
CA LEU A 248 1.84 -15.57 -0.34
C LEU A 248 1.98 -14.10 -0.73
N ALA A 249 2.17 -13.80 -2.02
CA ALA A 249 2.20 -12.44 -2.51
C ALA A 249 0.84 -11.74 -2.34
N SER A 250 -0.25 -12.49 -2.55
CA SER A 250 -1.62 -12.02 -2.38
C SER A 250 -1.96 -11.85 -0.90
N ILE A 251 -1.60 -12.82 -0.04
CA ILE A 251 -1.70 -12.70 1.43
C ILE A 251 -0.94 -11.48 1.93
N ALA A 252 0.30 -11.30 1.46
CA ALA A 252 1.08 -10.12 1.80
C ALA A 252 0.36 -8.85 1.32
N ALA A 253 -0.11 -8.79 0.07
CA ALA A 253 -0.82 -7.63 -0.47
C ALA A 253 -2.05 -7.26 0.39
N GLY A 254 -2.86 -8.24 0.77
CA GLY A 254 -4.00 -8.07 1.65
C GLY A 254 -3.61 -7.50 3.02
N HIS A 255 -2.66 -8.14 3.72
CA HIS A 255 -2.19 -7.65 5.03
C HIS A 255 -1.61 -6.24 4.95
N ARG A 256 -0.84 -5.93 3.91
CA ARG A 256 -0.29 -4.59 3.68
C ARG A 256 -1.39 -3.54 3.56
N TYR A 257 -2.38 -3.82 2.72
CA TYR A 257 -3.52 -2.94 2.53
C TYR A 257 -4.29 -2.76 3.85
N TYR A 258 -4.54 -3.85 4.59
CA TYR A 258 -5.15 -3.81 5.92
C TYR A 258 -4.38 -2.90 6.89
N TYR A 259 -3.05 -3.04 7.03
CA TYR A 259 -2.30 -2.21 7.97
C TYR A 259 -2.33 -0.74 7.63
N LEU A 260 -2.16 -0.40 6.34
CA LEU A 260 -2.21 0.98 5.88
C LEU A 260 -3.59 1.60 6.15
N GLN A 261 -4.66 0.87 5.85
CA GLN A 261 -6.02 1.40 5.96
C GLN A 261 -6.55 1.43 7.39
N ARG A 262 -6.19 0.45 8.23
CA ARG A 262 -6.77 0.30 9.57
C ARG A 262 -5.87 0.76 10.70
N LYS A 263 -4.57 0.82 10.49
CA LYS A 263 -3.60 1.28 11.50
C LYS A 263 -2.94 2.61 11.12
N GLY A 264 -3.28 3.16 9.96
CA GLY A 264 -2.76 4.42 9.44
C GLY A 264 -1.39 4.27 8.77
N PRO A 265 -0.92 5.33 8.09
CA PRO A 265 0.27 5.27 7.24
C PRO A 265 1.56 4.99 8.02
N LEU A 266 1.63 5.41 9.29
CA LEU A 266 2.80 5.22 10.15
C LEU A 266 2.98 3.76 10.56
N ILE A 267 1.96 3.19 11.19
CA ILE A 267 1.98 1.79 11.61
C ILE A 267 2.01 0.90 10.37
N GLY A 268 1.23 1.23 9.33
CA GLY A 268 1.27 0.54 8.05
C GLY A 268 2.66 0.52 7.43
N GLY A 269 3.32 1.68 7.30
CA GLY A 269 4.68 1.79 6.80
C GLY A 269 5.70 1.01 7.64
N LEU A 270 5.61 1.10 8.97
CA LEU A 270 6.46 0.30 9.86
C LEU A 270 6.26 -1.21 9.64
N MET A 271 5.00 -1.66 9.53
CA MET A 271 4.72 -3.08 9.27
C MET A 271 5.27 -3.53 7.91
N LEU A 272 5.18 -2.68 6.88
CA LEU A 272 5.77 -2.94 5.57
C LEU A 272 7.29 -3.12 5.65
N LEU A 273 7.96 -2.21 6.36
CA LEU A 273 9.40 -2.26 6.55
C LEU A 273 9.81 -3.53 7.30
N LEU A 274 9.09 -3.86 8.38
CA LEU A 274 9.36 -5.06 9.16
C LEU A 274 9.17 -6.34 8.34
N ASP A 275 8.08 -6.47 7.59
CA ASP A 275 7.84 -7.62 6.71
C ASP A 275 8.93 -7.75 5.63
N TYR A 276 9.36 -6.62 5.04
CA TYR A 276 10.45 -6.59 4.06
C TYR A 276 11.78 -7.04 4.67
N LEU A 277 12.17 -6.45 5.81
CA LEU A 277 13.41 -6.78 6.51
C LEU A 277 13.44 -8.26 6.94
N GLY A 278 12.32 -8.79 7.43
CA GLY A 278 12.20 -10.21 7.79
C GLY A 278 12.40 -11.13 6.60
N THR A 279 11.78 -10.82 5.45
CA THR A 279 11.93 -11.61 4.21
C THR A 279 13.36 -11.51 3.66
N ALA A 280 13.94 -10.31 3.65
CA ALA A 280 15.31 -10.07 3.20
C ALA A 280 16.34 -10.78 4.09
N GLY A 281 16.16 -10.74 5.41
CA GLY A 281 17.00 -11.47 6.37
C GLY A 281 16.98 -12.98 6.12
N LYS A 282 15.80 -13.57 5.88
CA LYS A 282 15.71 -14.98 5.50
C LYS A 282 16.37 -15.27 4.15
N ALA A 283 16.19 -14.41 3.16
CA ALA A 283 16.87 -14.56 1.87
C ALA A 283 18.39 -14.61 2.05
N LEU A 284 18.95 -13.76 2.92
CA LEU A 284 20.36 -13.76 3.26
C LEU A 284 20.78 -15.05 3.96
N VAL A 285 20.08 -15.44 5.03
CA VAL A 285 20.36 -16.66 5.81
C VAL A 285 20.35 -17.89 4.90
N TRP A 286 19.31 -18.06 4.07
CA TRP A 286 19.22 -19.21 3.17
C TRP A 286 20.25 -19.16 2.06
N THR A 287 20.62 -17.97 1.56
CA THR A 287 21.70 -17.83 0.57
C THR A 287 23.03 -18.25 1.17
N VAL A 288 23.37 -17.80 2.38
CA VAL A 288 24.59 -18.22 3.09
C VAL A 288 24.55 -19.72 3.38
N ALA A 289 23.44 -20.23 3.91
CA ALA A 289 23.27 -21.66 4.16
C ALA A 289 23.42 -22.48 2.87
N SER A 290 22.93 -21.99 1.73
CA SER A 290 23.06 -22.68 0.44
C SER A 290 24.49 -22.76 -0.07
N LYS A 291 25.36 -21.83 0.35
CA LYS A 291 26.80 -21.87 0.06
C LYS A 291 27.55 -22.83 0.98
N LEU A 292 27.16 -22.90 2.25
CA LEU A 292 27.78 -23.77 3.25
C LEU A 292 27.32 -25.24 3.15
N ARG A 293 26.04 -25.46 2.85
CA ARG A 293 25.40 -26.78 2.71
C ARG A 293 24.48 -26.76 1.49
N PRO A 294 24.99 -27.11 0.29
CA PRO A 294 24.31 -26.91 -0.98
C PRO A 294 23.26 -27.98 -1.30
N THR A 295 22.34 -28.27 -0.38
CA THR A 295 21.23 -29.18 -0.66
C THR A 295 20.16 -28.51 -1.53
N VAL A 296 19.43 -29.31 -2.31
CA VAL A 296 18.35 -28.83 -3.20
C VAL A 296 17.34 -28.00 -2.42
N LEU A 297 16.86 -28.53 -1.28
CA LEU A 297 15.91 -27.84 -0.41
C LEU A 297 16.39 -26.47 0.08
N ILE A 298 17.69 -26.34 0.41
CA ILE A 298 18.25 -25.06 0.89
C ILE A 298 18.38 -24.06 -0.26
N LYS A 299 18.81 -24.50 -1.44
CA LYS A 299 18.86 -23.67 -2.65
C LYS A 299 17.48 -23.19 -3.07
N GLU A 300 16.48 -24.06 -3.03
CA GLU A 300 15.09 -23.71 -3.30
C GLU A 300 14.56 -22.69 -2.30
N LYS A 301 14.80 -22.88 -0.99
CA LYS A 301 14.45 -21.89 0.04
C LYS A 301 15.12 -20.54 -0.22
N ALA A 302 16.40 -20.50 -0.63
CA ALA A 302 17.10 -19.26 -0.95
C ALA A 302 16.49 -18.56 -2.17
N ASN A 303 16.21 -19.30 -3.25
CA ASN A 303 15.55 -18.78 -4.45
C ASN A 303 14.17 -18.23 -4.13
N TRP A 304 13.39 -18.98 -3.35
CA TRP A 304 12.04 -18.63 -2.96
C TRP A 304 11.98 -17.34 -2.14
N HIS A 305 12.83 -17.18 -1.11
CA HIS A 305 12.87 -15.94 -0.32
C HIS A 305 13.36 -14.74 -1.14
N ARG A 306 14.29 -14.93 -2.09
CA ARG A 306 14.73 -13.87 -3.01
C ARG A 306 13.59 -13.44 -3.94
N GLN A 307 12.83 -14.39 -4.49
CA GLN A 307 11.64 -14.09 -5.30
C GLN A 307 10.59 -13.35 -4.46
N LEU A 308 10.34 -13.78 -3.22
CA LEU A 308 9.45 -13.06 -2.32
C LEU A 308 9.92 -11.63 -2.07
N CYS A 309 11.21 -11.39 -1.79
CA CYS A 309 11.74 -10.03 -1.67
C CYS A 309 11.46 -9.18 -2.93
N ALA A 310 11.67 -9.76 -4.11
CA ALA A 310 11.39 -9.08 -5.37
C ALA A 310 9.90 -8.80 -5.57
N VAL A 311 9.02 -9.68 -5.10
CA VAL A 311 7.56 -9.48 -5.13
C VAL A 311 7.11 -8.45 -4.09
N PHE A 312 7.63 -8.52 -2.85
CA PHE A 312 7.43 -7.49 -1.83
C PHE A 312 7.85 -6.13 -2.38
N PHE A 313 9.00 -6.05 -3.02
CA PHE A 313 9.46 -4.84 -3.68
C PHE A 313 8.51 -4.41 -4.81
N SER A 314 8.28 -5.26 -5.81
CA SER A 314 7.46 -4.90 -6.99
C SER A 314 5.99 -4.62 -6.67
N VAL A 315 5.39 -5.22 -5.65
CA VAL A 315 4.00 -4.95 -5.27
C VAL A 315 3.90 -3.72 -4.37
N THR A 316 4.82 -3.55 -3.41
CA THR A 316 4.84 -2.36 -2.54
C THR A 316 5.07 -1.11 -3.38
N TYR A 317 5.90 -1.20 -4.42
CA TYR A 317 6.29 -0.05 -5.21
C TYR A 317 5.57 0.03 -6.57
N GLY A 318 5.17 -1.09 -7.19
CA GLY A 318 4.59 -1.11 -8.56
C GLY A 318 3.06 -0.97 -8.68
N GLN A 319 2.27 -1.21 -7.64
CA GLN A 319 0.79 -1.17 -7.75
C GLN A 319 0.18 0.23 -7.57
N PRO A 320 -0.88 0.61 -8.32
CA PRO A 320 -1.66 1.83 -8.07
C PRO A 320 -2.42 1.77 -6.75
N TRP A 321 -1.75 2.22 -5.69
CA TRP A 321 -2.36 2.50 -4.40
C TRP A 321 -3.38 3.64 -4.55
N ARG A 322 -4.65 3.28 -4.79
CA ARG A 322 -5.74 4.21 -5.14
C ARG A 322 -6.18 5.18 -4.02
N GLN A 323 -5.56 5.14 -2.83
CA GLN A 323 -5.92 6.04 -1.72
C GLN A 323 -4.73 6.67 -0.99
N ALA A 324 -3.50 6.18 -1.16
CA ALA A 324 -2.29 6.81 -0.65
C ALA A 324 -1.71 7.76 -1.70
N LYS A 325 -2.52 8.76 -2.07
CA LYS A 325 -2.34 9.60 -3.27
C LYS A 325 -0.90 10.15 -3.43
N ASN A 326 -0.18 10.52 -2.38
CA ASN A 326 1.15 11.15 -2.54
C ASN A 326 2.32 10.20 -2.17
N PHE A 327 2.02 9.08 -1.51
CA PHE A 327 3.00 8.16 -0.93
C PHE A 327 3.59 7.19 -1.97
N ARG A 328 2.75 6.69 -2.87
CA ARG A 328 3.22 5.83 -3.97
C ARG A 328 4.16 6.61 -4.89
N ASP A 329 3.81 7.84 -5.20
CA ASP A 329 4.58 8.70 -6.09
C ASP A 329 5.95 8.99 -5.48
N TYR A 330 6.07 9.24 -4.17
CA TYR A 330 7.35 9.33 -3.46
C TYR A 330 8.28 8.11 -3.64
N PHE A 331 7.74 6.90 -3.55
CA PHE A 331 8.53 5.69 -3.78
C PHE A 331 8.85 5.43 -5.25
N LEU A 332 8.00 5.89 -6.16
CA LEU A 332 8.17 5.71 -7.60
C LEU A 332 8.93 6.86 -8.28
N LEU A 333 9.13 8.00 -7.62
CA LEU A 333 9.91 9.12 -8.16
C LEU A 333 11.32 8.64 -8.53
N GLY A 334 11.78 8.89 -9.75
CA GLY A 334 13.07 8.38 -10.21
C GLY A 334 13.12 6.92 -10.64
N SER A 335 12.00 6.19 -10.56
CA SER A 335 11.87 4.88 -11.20
C SER A 335 11.64 5.07 -12.70
N GLY A 336 12.73 4.99 -13.48
CA GLY A 336 12.62 4.87 -14.92
C GLY A 336 12.11 3.46 -15.27
N ASN A 337 11.16 3.36 -16.21
CA ASN A 337 11.07 2.17 -17.05
C ASN A 337 12.35 2.16 -17.92
N MET A 338 13.46 1.74 -17.33
CA MET A 338 14.71 1.52 -18.04
C MET A 338 14.48 0.27 -18.90
N GLY A 339 14.17 0.47 -20.18
CA GLY A 339 13.91 -0.56 -21.18
C GLY A 339 15.11 -1.47 -21.40
N GLY A 340 15.29 -2.45 -20.52
CA GLY A 340 16.28 -3.50 -20.67
C GLY A 340 15.97 -4.67 -19.74
N ASP A 341 15.72 -5.84 -20.32
CA ASP A 341 15.48 -7.07 -19.59
C ASP A 341 16.78 -7.57 -18.95
N GLY A 342 16.95 -7.26 -17.65
CA GLY A 342 18.05 -7.77 -16.84
C GLY A 342 17.85 -7.49 -15.35
N PRO A 343 18.28 -8.40 -14.45
CA PRO A 343 18.07 -8.27 -13.00
C PRO A 343 18.74 -7.02 -12.40
N LYS A 344 19.87 -6.56 -12.97
CA LYS A 344 20.54 -5.30 -12.58
C LYS A 344 19.73 -4.05 -12.96
N ASN A 345 19.09 -4.07 -14.14
CA ASN A 345 18.26 -2.97 -14.62
C ASN A 345 16.92 -2.91 -13.87
N ARG A 346 16.33 -4.07 -13.53
CA ARG A 346 15.17 -4.14 -12.63
C ARG A 346 15.49 -3.57 -11.26
N MET A 347 16.63 -3.92 -10.65
CA MET A 347 17.04 -3.39 -9.34
C MET A 347 17.32 -1.88 -9.37
N ARG A 348 17.88 -1.35 -10.46
CA ARG A 348 18.08 0.10 -10.65
C ARG A 348 16.77 0.85 -10.91
N ALA A 349 15.84 0.29 -11.68
CA ALA A 349 14.50 0.83 -11.85
C ALA A 349 13.73 0.87 -10.52
N ILE A 350 13.99 -0.12 -9.66
CA ILE A 350 13.40 -0.34 -8.33
C ILE A 350 13.90 0.67 -7.29
N ILE A 351 15.21 0.89 -7.20
CA ILE A 351 15.83 1.82 -6.23
C ILE A 351 15.67 3.28 -6.69
N GLY A 352 15.42 3.46 -8.00
CA GLY A 352 15.45 4.73 -8.70
C GLY A 352 16.84 5.35 -8.75
N LEU A 353 17.04 6.26 -9.69
CA LEU A 353 18.28 7.04 -9.77
C LEU A 353 18.26 8.23 -8.81
N THR A 354 17.06 8.66 -8.42
CA THR A 354 16.82 9.82 -7.57
C THR A 354 17.16 9.52 -6.11
N SER A 355 17.99 10.37 -5.52
CA SER A 355 18.38 10.29 -4.10
C SER A 355 17.18 10.42 -3.15
N VAL A 356 17.28 9.91 -1.92
CA VAL A 356 16.23 10.06 -0.89
C VAL A 356 15.90 11.54 -0.66
N HIS A 357 16.92 12.39 -0.66
CA HIS A 357 16.77 13.83 -0.49
C HIS A 357 15.93 14.48 -1.60
N THR A 358 16.24 14.17 -2.87
CA THR A 358 15.47 14.69 -4.01
C THR A 358 14.03 14.16 -4.00
N ARG A 359 13.80 12.90 -3.59
CA ARG A 359 12.45 12.37 -3.41
C ARG A 359 11.68 13.07 -2.31
N LEU A 360 12.34 13.39 -1.19
CA LEU A 360 11.72 14.10 -0.07
C LEU A 360 11.27 15.50 -0.47
N ARG A 361 12.13 16.23 -1.21
CA ARG A 361 11.76 17.52 -1.81
C ARG A 361 10.55 17.39 -2.72
N ALA A 362 10.58 16.43 -3.64
CA ALA A 362 9.46 16.18 -4.55
C ALA A 362 8.18 15.76 -3.80
N LEU A 363 8.28 15.06 -2.66
CA LEU A 363 7.11 14.74 -1.82
C LEU A 363 6.49 16.00 -1.20
N HIS A 364 7.30 16.88 -0.60
CA HIS A 364 6.79 18.16 -0.06
C HIS A 364 6.18 19.01 -1.17
N MET A 365 6.81 19.01 -2.35
CA MET A 365 6.27 19.70 -3.51
C MET A 365 4.95 19.11 -4.00
N LEU A 366 4.84 17.78 -4.10
CA LEU A 366 3.60 17.11 -4.45
C LEU A 366 2.48 17.44 -3.44
N GLN A 367 2.78 17.48 -2.15
CA GLN A 367 1.79 17.82 -1.13
C GLN A 367 1.21 19.22 -1.37
N ILE A 368 2.05 20.24 -1.47
CA ILE A 368 1.60 21.63 -1.62
C ILE A 368 0.92 21.89 -2.98
N LEU A 369 1.40 21.27 -4.05
CA LEU A 369 0.83 21.43 -5.39
C LEU A 369 -0.56 20.78 -5.48
N THR A 370 -0.76 19.66 -4.77
CA THR A 370 -2.00 18.87 -4.82
C THR A 370 -3.00 19.18 -3.70
N GLU A 371 -2.70 20.16 -2.84
CA GLU A 371 -3.68 20.73 -1.89
C GLU A 371 -4.89 21.35 -2.59
N ARG A 372 -4.73 21.75 -3.85
CA ARG A 372 -5.77 22.27 -4.72
C ARG A 372 -5.80 21.49 -6.03
N PRO A 373 -6.92 21.49 -6.77
CA PRO A 373 -6.92 21.00 -8.15
C PRO A 373 -5.81 21.69 -8.95
N LEU A 374 -5.05 20.93 -9.74
CA LEU A 374 -4.08 21.53 -10.64
C LEU A 374 -4.81 22.31 -11.74
N PRO A 375 -4.30 23.50 -12.10
CA PRO A 375 -4.88 24.28 -13.17
C PRO A 375 -4.48 23.73 -14.54
N GLU A 376 -4.96 24.38 -15.61
CA GLU A 376 -4.74 23.96 -16.98
C GLU A 376 -3.26 24.10 -17.38
N ASN A 377 -2.62 25.24 -17.15
CA ASN A 377 -1.25 25.49 -17.61
C ASN A 377 -0.25 25.55 -16.45
N VAL A 378 0.63 24.56 -16.39
CA VAL A 378 1.61 24.38 -15.30
C VAL A 378 3.05 24.43 -15.83
N LEU A 379 3.90 25.23 -15.20
CA LEU A 379 5.33 25.32 -15.48
C LEU A 379 6.16 24.79 -14.31
N GLU A 380 7.10 23.88 -14.59
CA GLU A 380 8.26 23.63 -13.74
C GLU A 380 9.50 24.30 -14.34
N PHE A 381 10.09 25.23 -13.59
CA PHE A 381 11.35 25.86 -13.96
C PHE A 381 12.52 25.19 -13.22
N GLY A 382 13.58 24.85 -13.95
CA GLY A 382 14.73 24.10 -13.43
C GLY A 382 14.36 22.67 -13.04
N PHE A 383 13.70 21.94 -13.94
CA PHE A 383 13.14 20.61 -13.63
C PHE A 383 14.19 19.51 -13.38
N GLY A 384 15.47 19.75 -13.70
CA GLY A 384 16.54 18.77 -13.57
C GLY A 384 16.25 17.48 -14.34
N GLU A 385 15.94 16.39 -13.65
CA GLU A 385 15.61 15.10 -14.29
C GLU A 385 14.15 14.97 -14.79
N GLY A 386 13.27 15.90 -14.39
CA GLY A 386 11.88 15.99 -14.85
C GLY A 386 10.93 14.96 -14.23
N ASP A 387 11.38 14.19 -13.24
CA ASP A 387 10.59 13.07 -12.71
C ASP A 387 9.30 13.52 -12.00
N LEU A 388 9.32 14.69 -11.35
CA LEU A 388 8.14 15.27 -10.69
C LEU A 388 7.10 15.71 -11.72
N LEU A 389 7.49 16.50 -12.72
CA LEU A 389 6.59 16.92 -13.80
C LEU A 389 5.95 15.73 -14.52
N LEU A 390 6.74 14.69 -14.83
CA LEU A 390 6.24 13.47 -15.46
C LEU A 390 5.23 12.71 -14.57
N ALA A 391 5.43 12.73 -13.25
CA ALA A 391 4.49 12.13 -12.32
C ALA A 391 3.17 12.90 -12.26
N LEU A 392 3.22 14.24 -12.30
CA LEU A 392 2.04 15.10 -12.36
C LEU A 392 1.29 14.93 -13.70
N ALA A 393 2.00 14.97 -14.83
CA ALA A 393 1.43 14.81 -16.16
C ALA A 393 0.63 13.51 -16.32
N ARG A 394 1.19 12.39 -15.84
CA ARG A 394 0.51 11.09 -15.83
C ARG A 394 -0.80 11.11 -15.03
N ARG A 395 -0.86 11.91 -13.98
CA ARG A 395 -1.94 11.92 -13.01
C ARG A 395 -3.06 12.89 -13.37
N TYR A 396 -2.72 13.99 -14.02
CA TYR A 396 -3.64 15.06 -14.38
C TYR A 396 -3.63 15.22 -15.91
N PRO A 397 -4.29 14.29 -16.64
CA PRO A 397 -4.28 14.32 -18.11
C PRO A 397 -4.94 15.56 -18.71
N GLU A 398 -5.82 16.23 -17.94
CA GLU A 398 -6.51 17.47 -18.32
C GLU A 398 -5.62 18.72 -18.18
N SER A 399 -4.46 18.62 -17.52
CA SER A 399 -3.51 19.72 -17.37
C SER A 399 -2.37 19.59 -18.38
N HIS A 400 -1.91 20.73 -18.88
CA HIS A 400 -0.75 20.90 -19.76
C HIS A 400 0.47 21.33 -18.96
N PHE A 401 1.55 20.56 -19.10
CA PHE A 401 2.79 20.75 -18.35
C PHE A 401 3.91 21.22 -19.26
N THR A 402 4.60 22.28 -18.85
CA THR A 402 5.83 22.76 -19.49
C THR A 402 6.98 22.63 -18.50
N GLY A 403 8.09 22.05 -18.95
CA GLY A 403 9.35 22.00 -18.19
C GLY A 403 10.41 22.86 -18.87
N TRP A 404 10.95 23.84 -18.16
CA TRP A 404 12.05 24.68 -18.64
C TRP A 404 13.35 24.36 -17.90
N GLU A 405 14.43 24.20 -18.66
CA GLU A 405 15.77 23.89 -18.16
C GLU A 405 16.82 24.49 -19.09
N ILE A 406 17.95 24.94 -18.54
CA ILE A 406 19.03 25.52 -19.34
C ILE A 406 19.91 24.44 -19.97
N ASP A 407 20.00 23.27 -19.34
CA ASP A 407 20.79 22.14 -19.84
C ASP A 407 20.06 21.38 -20.98
N PRO A 408 20.55 21.47 -22.23
CA PRO A 408 19.95 20.76 -23.36
C PRO A 408 20.02 19.23 -23.26
N VAL A 409 20.93 18.68 -22.45
CA VAL A 409 21.01 17.24 -22.20
C VAL A 409 19.82 16.79 -21.36
N GLN A 410 19.50 17.51 -20.28
CA GLN A 410 18.36 17.20 -19.41
C GLN A 410 17.03 17.27 -20.15
N VAL A 411 16.83 18.30 -20.97
CA VAL A 411 15.65 18.45 -21.83
C VAL A 411 15.46 17.26 -22.77
N ARG A 412 16.55 16.81 -23.41
CA ARG A 412 16.52 15.65 -24.31
C ARG A 412 16.13 14.37 -23.55
N LEU A 413 16.72 14.15 -22.37
CA LEU A 413 16.43 12.97 -21.55
C LEU A 413 14.99 12.99 -21.03
N ALA A 414 14.49 14.13 -20.59
CA ALA A 414 13.11 14.27 -20.10
C ALA A 414 12.07 14.05 -21.20
N ASN A 415 12.27 14.61 -22.40
CA ASN A 415 11.41 14.34 -23.56
C ASN A 415 11.42 12.86 -23.95
N ALA A 416 12.57 12.18 -23.92
CA ALA A 416 12.64 10.74 -24.16
C ALA A 416 11.86 9.93 -23.09
N LYS A 417 11.93 10.34 -21.81
CA LYS A 417 11.13 9.75 -20.72
C LYS A 417 9.63 9.96 -20.94
N ALA A 418 9.20 11.15 -21.39
CA ALA A 418 7.79 11.46 -21.68
C ALA A 418 7.26 10.58 -22.83
N GLN A 419 8.01 10.49 -23.93
CA GLN A 419 7.66 9.67 -25.09
C GLN A 419 7.55 8.19 -24.72
N ALA A 420 8.53 7.65 -23.97
CA ALA A 420 8.51 6.26 -23.52
C ALA A 420 7.35 5.93 -22.56
N ARG A 421 6.69 6.94 -21.99
CA ARG A 421 5.53 6.83 -21.10
C ARG A 421 4.20 7.21 -21.78
N GLU A 422 4.23 7.54 -23.07
CA GLU A 422 3.07 7.96 -23.86
C GLU A 422 2.31 9.16 -23.25
N LEU A 423 3.06 10.11 -22.66
CA LEU A 423 2.50 11.32 -22.07
C LEU A 423 2.42 12.44 -23.10
N GLY A 424 1.21 12.70 -23.63
CA GLY A 424 0.96 13.75 -24.63
C GLY A 424 0.73 15.15 -24.05
N ASN A 425 0.60 15.29 -22.73
CA ASN A 425 0.27 16.53 -22.04
C ASN A 425 1.47 17.21 -21.36
N VAL A 426 2.71 16.84 -21.72
CA VAL A 426 3.93 17.43 -21.16
C VAL A 426 4.97 17.72 -22.24
N VAL A 427 5.60 18.90 -22.17
CA VAL A 427 6.69 19.31 -23.08
C VAL A 427 7.87 19.86 -22.29
N PHE A 428 9.09 19.42 -22.62
CA PHE A 428 10.32 19.98 -22.05
C PHE A 428 11.05 20.82 -23.09
N LYS A 429 11.49 22.02 -22.70
CA LYS A 429 12.15 22.99 -23.59
C LYS A 429 13.43 23.52 -22.95
N VAL A 430 14.43 23.78 -23.81
CA VAL A 430 15.62 24.53 -23.41
C VAL A 430 15.22 25.99 -23.29
N GLN A 431 15.33 26.55 -22.09
CA GLN A 431 14.88 27.91 -21.83
C GLN A 431 15.68 28.55 -20.70
N ASP A 432 16.18 29.75 -20.96
CA ASP A 432 16.81 30.61 -19.96
C ASP A 432 15.77 31.51 -19.27
N TYR A 433 16.10 32.05 -18.09
CA TYR A 433 15.25 32.96 -17.32
C TYR A 433 15.13 34.37 -17.91
N SER A 434 15.96 34.73 -18.89
CA SER A 434 15.87 35.97 -19.66
C SER A 434 14.69 35.95 -20.64
N LEU A 435 13.47 35.94 -20.11
CA LEU A 435 12.22 35.79 -20.88
C LEU A 435 11.64 37.14 -21.28
N ALA A 436 12.13 37.69 -22.38
CA ALA A 436 11.57 38.91 -22.97
C ALA A 436 10.27 38.61 -23.74
N GLY A 437 9.18 39.31 -23.40
CA GLY A 437 7.98 39.41 -24.25
C GLY A 437 6.85 38.39 -24.02
N GLN A 438 6.93 37.51 -23.03
CA GLN A 438 5.82 36.62 -22.65
C GLN A 438 5.16 37.09 -21.35
N GLU A 439 3.83 37.16 -21.34
CA GLU A 439 3.02 37.53 -20.16
C GLU A 439 1.78 36.64 -20.07
N ALA A 440 1.34 36.36 -18.83
CA ALA A 440 0.10 35.64 -18.52
C ALA A 440 -0.10 34.31 -19.31
N VAL A 441 0.90 33.44 -19.25
CA VAL A 441 0.94 32.15 -19.96
C VAL A 441 0.57 30.98 -19.06
N PHE A 442 0.89 31.06 -17.76
CA PHE A 442 0.76 29.95 -16.82
C PHE A 442 -0.17 30.28 -15.66
N ASP A 443 -0.93 29.29 -15.22
CA ASP A 443 -1.78 29.40 -14.03
C ASP A 443 -1.01 29.02 -12.76
N LEU A 444 0.00 28.17 -12.92
CA LEU A 444 0.88 27.71 -11.85
C LEU A 444 2.31 27.65 -12.36
N ILE A 445 3.21 28.30 -11.63
CA ILE A 445 4.66 28.11 -11.78
C ILE A 445 5.18 27.46 -10.50
N TYR A 446 6.10 26.52 -10.63
CA TYR A 446 6.88 26.06 -9.49
C TYR A 446 8.35 25.79 -9.82
N CYS A 447 9.20 25.86 -8.81
CA CYS A 447 10.62 25.50 -8.92
C CYS A 447 11.13 24.88 -7.62
N THR A 448 12.07 23.94 -7.74
CA THR A 448 12.66 23.24 -6.58
C THR A 448 14.16 23.42 -6.59
N ASP A 449 14.70 24.07 -5.56
CA ASP A 449 16.14 24.29 -5.40
C ASP A 449 16.77 24.97 -6.63
N VAL A 450 16.15 26.07 -7.08
CA VAL A 450 16.62 26.87 -8.23
C VAL A 450 17.15 28.23 -7.80
N LEU A 451 16.43 28.92 -6.91
CA LEU A 451 16.73 30.33 -6.59
C LEU A 451 18.14 30.50 -5.99
N GLU A 452 18.64 29.52 -5.24
CA GLU A 452 20.00 29.48 -4.69
C GLU A 452 21.12 29.45 -5.74
N HIS A 453 20.80 29.14 -6.99
CA HIS A 453 21.73 29.08 -8.12
C HIS A 453 21.67 30.33 -8.99
N ILE A 454 20.74 31.25 -8.71
CA ILE A 454 20.48 32.43 -9.54
C ILE A 454 20.99 33.69 -8.80
N PRO A 455 21.98 34.41 -9.36
CA PRO A 455 22.48 35.65 -8.75
C PRO A 455 21.41 36.73 -8.61
N ASP A 456 20.56 36.91 -9.63
CA ASP A 456 19.41 37.82 -9.63
C ASP A 456 18.09 37.04 -9.44
N ASP A 457 17.91 36.53 -8.23
CA ASP A 457 16.69 35.81 -7.83
C ASP A 457 15.46 36.71 -7.83
N LEU A 458 15.59 37.99 -7.46
CA LEU A 458 14.48 38.96 -7.54
C LEU A 458 14.00 39.15 -8.99
N GLY A 459 14.92 39.37 -9.94
CA GLY A 459 14.58 39.52 -11.35
C GLY A 459 13.91 38.27 -11.94
N LEU A 460 14.35 37.08 -11.53
CA LEU A 460 13.66 35.83 -11.88
C LEU A 460 12.25 35.76 -11.30
N ILE A 461 12.06 36.07 -10.01
CA ILE A 461 10.75 36.06 -9.37
C ILE A 461 9.80 37.08 -10.04
N GLN A 462 10.30 38.27 -10.41
CA GLN A 462 9.54 39.26 -11.18
C GLN A 462 9.17 38.77 -12.58
N THR A 463 10.02 37.96 -13.20
CA THR A 463 9.73 37.32 -14.49
C THR A 463 8.59 36.31 -14.34
N PHE A 464 8.61 35.47 -13.30
CA PHE A 464 7.49 34.57 -12.99
C PHE A 464 6.20 35.32 -12.67
N TYR A 465 6.28 36.46 -11.98
CA TYR A 465 5.13 37.31 -11.76
C TYR A 465 4.48 37.77 -13.08
N ARG A 466 5.27 38.15 -14.08
CA ARG A 466 4.75 38.52 -15.41
C ARG A 466 4.13 37.34 -16.16
N LEU A 467 4.76 36.17 -16.10
CA LEU A 467 4.30 34.95 -16.77
C LEU A 467 3.03 34.35 -16.17
N LEU A 468 2.73 34.61 -14.91
CA LEU A 468 1.52 34.12 -14.28
C LEU A 468 0.27 34.89 -14.74
N CYS A 469 -0.81 34.16 -15.01
CA CYS A 469 -2.15 34.74 -15.14
C CYS A 469 -2.54 35.48 -13.85
N PRO A 470 -3.48 36.45 -13.90
CA PRO A 470 -4.07 37.03 -12.68
C PRO A 470 -4.56 35.93 -11.73
N TYR A 471 -4.27 36.06 -10.43
CA TYR A 471 -4.52 35.03 -9.41
C TYR A 471 -3.75 33.71 -9.60
N GLY A 472 -2.80 33.67 -10.53
CA GLY A 472 -1.91 32.53 -10.72
C GLY A 472 -1.03 32.27 -9.50
N ARG A 473 -0.67 31.00 -9.28
CA ARG A 473 0.05 30.55 -8.09
C ARG A 473 1.53 30.38 -8.40
N PHE A 474 2.40 30.84 -7.50
CA PHE A 474 3.82 30.51 -7.52
C PHE A 474 4.20 29.68 -6.29
N VAL A 475 4.88 28.55 -6.50
CA VAL A 475 5.38 27.68 -5.44
C VAL A 475 6.89 27.48 -5.58
N ALA A 476 7.65 27.75 -4.53
CA ALA A 476 9.10 27.58 -4.54
C ALA A 476 9.55 26.75 -3.32
N HIS A 477 10.52 25.86 -3.54
CA HIS A 477 11.26 25.20 -2.47
C HIS A 477 12.70 25.70 -2.48
N VAL A 478 13.19 26.19 -1.34
CA VAL A 478 14.54 26.77 -1.21
C VAL A 478 15.29 26.22 0.02
N PRO A 479 16.63 26.16 -0.03
CA PRO A 479 17.44 25.65 1.07
C PRO A 479 17.57 26.65 2.23
N ARG A 480 17.77 26.10 3.43
CA ARG A 480 18.26 26.83 4.61
C ARG A 480 19.62 26.26 5.05
N ARG A 481 20.57 26.12 4.12
CA ARG A 481 21.86 25.45 4.33
C ARG A 481 22.92 26.46 4.82
N GLY A 482 22.72 27.04 5.99
CA GLY A 482 23.64 28.03 6.54
C GLY A 482 23.65 28.09 8.06
N ALA A 483 23.67 29.30 8.60
CA ALA A 483 23.77 29.53 10.05
C ALA A 483 22.58 28.96 10.82
N THR A 484 21.38 28.87 10.20
CA THR A 484 20.19 28.33 10.85
C THR A 484 20.00 26.82 10.64
N GLN A 485 20.92 26.15 9.94
CA GLN A 485 20.83 24.72 9.68
C GLN A 485 21.10 23.87 10.92
N LYS A 486 20.21 22.93 11.24
CA LYS A 486 20.41 21.96 12.32
C LYS A 486 20.84 20.61 11.76
N ARG A 487 21.94 20.06 12.28
CA ARG A 487 22.50 18.75 11.91
C ARG A 487 22.54 17.84 13.13
N PHE A 488 22.31 16.54 12.96
CA PHE A 488 22.53 15.55 14.02
C PHE A 488 24.02 15.24 14.17
N LEU A 489 24.72 15.07 13.04
CA LEU A 489 26.13 14.76 13.00
C LEU A 489 26.93 16.02 12.61
N LYS A 490 27.75 16.51 13.54
CA LYS A 490 28.51 17.77 13.40
C LYS A 490 29.34 17.88 12.11
N PHE A 491 29.86 16.78 11.56
CA PHE A 491 30.66 16.83 10.33
C PHE A 491 29.86 17.20 9.07
N PHE A 492 28.53 17.12 9.10
CA PHE A 492 27.66 17.64 8.03
C PHE A 492 27.54 19.16 8.03
N GLN A 493 28.04 19.87 9.04
CA GLN A 493 28.15 21.33 9.01
C GLN A 493 29.07 21.82 7.88
N GLN A 494 29.99 20.97 7.40
CA GLN A 494 30.89 21.27 6.28
C GLN A 494 30.32 20.82 4.92
N HIS A 495 29.07 20.37 4.87
CA HIS A 495 28.43 19.89 3.65
C HIS A 495 27.74 21.07 2.93
N GLY A 496 28.43 21.68 1.96
CA GLY A 496 27.88 22.72 1.07
C GLY A 496 27.68 22.23 -0.37
N ASP A 497 27.08 23.07 -1.20
CA ASP A 497 26.95 22.82 -2.65
C ASP A 497 27.70 23.91 -3.42
N PRO A 498 28.78 23.59 -4.16
CA PRO A 498 29.59 24.60 -4.85
C PRO A 498 28.81 25.34 -5.95
N GLY A 499 27.64 24.86 -6.37
CA GLY A 499 26.77 25.57 -7.31
C GLY A 499 25.90 26.64 -6.66
N HIS A 500 25.81 26.72 -5.34
CA HIS A 500 25.01 27.73 -4.65
C HIS A 500 25.73 29.08 -4.69
N VAL A 501 25.08 30.09 -5.29
CA VAL A 501 25.48 31.49 -5.10
C VAL A 501 24.92 32.05 -3.78
N ARG A 502 23.94 31.35 -3.19
CA ARG A 502 23.35 31.66 -1.90
C ARG A 502 23.02 30.38 -1.14
N GLU A 503 23.69 30.15 -0.03
CA GLU A 503 23.54 28.91 0.75
C GLU A 503 22.31 28.91 1.68
N GLU A 504 21.73 30.08 1.97
CA GLU A 504 20.62 30.20 2.93
C GLU A 504 19.59 31.28 2.57
N TYR A 505 18.32 30.91 2.73
CA TYR A 505 17.20 31.85 2.82
C TYR A 505 16.58 31.79 4.22
N THR A 506 16.49 32.93 4.91
CA THR A 506 15.65 33.04 6.10
C THR A 506 14.20 33.26 5.70
N PRO A 507 13.21 32.90 6.56
CA PRO A 507 11.80 33.20 6.29
C PRO A 507 11.55 34.67 5.96
N GLU A 508 12.23 35.59 6.65
CA GLU A 508 12.07 37.04 6.47
C GLU A 508 12.65 37.50 5.12
N HIS A 509 13.81 36.98 4.74
CA HIS A 509 14.45 37.32 3.47
C HIS A 509 13.61 36.84 2.28
N ILE A 510 13.17 35.58 2.27
CA ILE A 510 12.36 35.04 1.17
C ILE A 510 10.98 35.71 1.11
N GLN A 511 10.39 36.03 2.27
CA GLN A 511 9.13 36.76 2.32
C GLN A 511 9.27 38.16 1.72
N GLY A 512 10.36 38.87 2.04
CA GLY A 512 10.69 40.17 1.48
C GLY A 512 10.85 40.15 -0.04
N LEU A 513 11.57 39.16 -0.58
CA LEU A 513 11.79 39.03 -2.03
C LEU A 513 10.47 38.85 -2.79
N PHE A 514 9.61 37.94 -2.33
CA PHE A 514 8.33 37.67 -2.99
C PHE A 514 7.36 38.85 -2.86
N ALA A 515 7.33 39.52 -1.71
CA ALA A 515 6.52 40.72 -1.51
C ALA A 515 7.00 41.88 -2.42
N GLN A 516 8.31 42.07 -2.59
CA GLN A 516 8.87 43.07 -3.52
C GLN A 516 8.49 42.78 -4.98
N ALA A 517 8.38 41.51 -5.37
CA ALA A 517 7.88 41.09 -6.68
C ALA A 517 6.35 41.20 -6.83
N GLY A 518 5.61 41.48 -5.75
CA GLY A 518 4.16 41.69 -5.80
C GLY A 518 3.30 40.46 -5.47
N PHE A 519 3.87 39.39 -4.91
CA PHE A 519 3.15 38.18 -4.51
C PHE A 519 2.51 38.30 -3.12
N TRP A 520 1.33 37.69 -2.94
CA TRP A 520 0.60 37.63 -1.67
C TRP A 520 -0.36 36.41 -1.57
N PRO A 521 -0.71 35.93 -0.36
CA PRO A 521 0.09 36.01 0.85
C PRO A 521 1.37 35.19 0.70
N VAL A 522 2.43 35.58 1.41
CA VAL A 522 3.69 34.85 1.44
C VAL A 522 3.88 34.25 2.85
N ALA A 523 3.60 32.95 2.98
CA ALA A 523 3.76 32.22 4.23
C ALA A 523 4.72 31.03 4.03
N PRO A 524 6.03 31.22 4.32
CA PRO A 524 7.00 30.14 4.24
C PRO A 524 6.70 29.07 5.28
N THR A 525 6.69 27.82 4.85
CA THR A 525 6.57 26.65 5.73
C THR A 525 7.90 25.92 5.79
N THR A 526 8.27 25.41 6.96
CA THR A 526 9.52 24.66 7.08
C THR A 526 9.35 23.24 6.55
N THR A 527 10.28 22.84 5.67
CA THR A 527 10.44 21.48 5.19
C THR A 527 11.79 20.92 5.66
N PHE A 528 12.04 19.62 5.50
CA PHE A 528 13.21 18.92 6.07
C PHE A 528 13.36 19.10 7.58
N GLY A 529 12.41 18.57 8.35
CA GLY A 529 12.49 18.53 9.81
C GLY A 529 13.40 17.41 10.32
N PRO A 530 13.27 17.00 11.60
CA PRO A 530 14.13 16.00 12.21
C PRO A 530 14.21 14.68 11.43
N PHE A 531 13.09 14.23 10.87
CA PHE A 531 13.06 12.98 10.10
C PHE A 531 13.68 13.13 8.72
N GLY A 532 13.37 14.22 7.99
CA GLY A 532 13.97 14.49 6.69
C GLY A 532 15.49 14.64 6.79
N GLU A 533 15.95 15.30 7.85
CA GLU A 533 17.37 15.47 8.13
C GLU A 533 18.05 14.14 8.50
N ALA A 534 17.42 13.32 9.35
CA ALA A 534 17.95 12.01 9.69
C ALA A 534 18.04 11.09 8.46
N ALA A 535 17.02 11.13 7.59
CA ALA A 535 17.02 10.40 6.33
C ALA A 535 18.17 10.86 5.41
N PHE A 536 18.40 12.17 5.32
CA PHE A 536 19.48 12.76 4.53
C PHE A 536 20.87 12.36 5.05
N GLU A 537 21.15 12.58 6.35
CA GLU A 537 22.46 12.30 6.94
C GLU A 537 22.79 10.81 6.91
N LEU A 538 21.79 9.95 7.16
CA LEU A 538 21.98 8.50 7.06
C LEU A 538 22.22 8.06 5.62
N ASN A 539 21.51 8.64 4.64
CA ASN A 539 21.69 8.28 3.23
C ASN A 539 23.01 8.80 2.66
N SER A 540 23.54 9.90 3.21
CA SER A 540 24.75 10.56 2.73
C SER A 540 25.94 10.40 3.69
N LEU A 541 25.91 9.42 4.59
CA LEU A 541 26.88 9.28 5.68
C LEU A 541 28.35 9.22 5.21
N ALA A 542 28.58 8.71 3.99
CA ALA A 542 29.90 8.57 3.39
C ALA A 542 30.16 9.54 2.23
N TRP A 543 29.47 10.69 2.17
CA TRP A 543 29.52 11.65 1.05
C TRP A 543 30.94 12.07 0.62
N ARG A 544 31.90 12.12 1.55
CA ARG A 544 33.32 12.44 1.27
C ARG A 544 34.06 11.36 0.48
N ARG A 545 33.55 10.12 0.44
CA ARG A 545 34.18 8.96 -0.22
C ARG A 545 33.21 8.37 -1.25
N LYS A 546 33.25 8.89 -2.49
CA LYS A 546 32.31 8.55 -3.58
C LYS A 546 32.01 7.04 -3.74
N HIS A 547 33.01 6.16 -3.61
CA HIS A 547 32.80 4.71 -3.71
C HIS A 547 32.02 4.12 -2.53
N LEU A 548 32.36 4.55 -1.31
CA LEU A 548 31.68 4.11 -0.09
C LEU A 548 30.27 4.72 -0.01
N ASP A 549 30.10 5.97 -0.46
CA ASP A 549 28.81 6.67 -0.51
C ASP A 549 27.78 5.91 -1.35
N ARG A 550 28.18 5.37 -2.51
CA ARG A 550 27.29 4.54 -3.34
C ARG A 550 26.81 3.29 -2.60
N ILE A 551 27.69 2.64 -1.84
CA ILE A 551 27.35 1.43 -1.07
C ILE A 551 26.42 1.79 0.09
N VAL A 552 26.75 2.85 0.84
CA VAL A 552 25.93 3.37 1.94
C VAL A 552 24.55 3.75 1.43
N ARG A 553 24.44 4.51 0.34
CA ARG A 553 23.15 4.87 -0.26
C ARG A 553 22.34 3.64 -0.65
N LEU A 554 22.97 2.63 -1.24
CA LEU A 554 22.28 1.40 -1.64
C LEU A 554 21.69 0.63 -0.44
N VAL A 555 22.43 0.56 0.67
CA VAL A 555 22.01 -0.13 1.89
C VAL A 555 20.95 0.68 2.64
N THR A 556 21.10 2.00 2.67
CA THR A 556 20.25 2.90 3.46
C THR A 556 19.02 3.42 2.71
N ILE A 557 18.92 3.25 1.39
CA ILE A 557 17.81 3.82 0.60
C ILE A 557 16.46 3.42 1.16
N VAL A 558 16.22 2.12 1.42
CA VAL A 558 14.93 1.64 1.92
C VAL A 558 14.60 2.23 3.29
N PRO A 559 15.43 2.08 4.34
CA PRO A 559 15.11 2.68 5.64
C PRO A 559 15.03 4.21 5.59
N CYS A 560 15.87 4.90 4.81
CA CYS A 560 15.79 6.35 4.65
C CYS A 560 14.53 6.81 3.92
N LEU A 561 14.03 6.06 2.94
CA LEU A 561 12.73 6.34 2.32
C LEU A 561 11.61 6.26 3.37
N PHE A 562 11.64 5.25 4.23
CA PHE A 562 10.71 5.13 5.36
C PHE A 562 10.80 6.29 6.34
N ILE A 563 12.02 6.67 6.76
CA ILE A 563 12.21 7.82 7.66
C ILE A 563 11.68 9.10 7.01
N GLY A 564 11.95 9.31 5.72
CA GLY A 564 11.50 10.48 4.98
C GLY A 564 9.97 10.66 4.97
N ILE A 565 9.19 9.59 5.04
CA ILE A 565 7.72 9.68 5.14
C ILE A 565 7.30 10.40 6.42
N PHE A 566 7.97 10.13 7.55
CA PHE A 566 7.65 10.79 8.82
C PHE A 566 7.86 12.30 8.69
N ASP A 567 8.84 12.74 7.90
CA ASP A 567 9.05 14.16 7.65
C ASP A 567 7.77 14.81 7.10
N ALA A 568 7.13 14.19 6.11
CA ALA A 568 5.93 14.70 5.45
C ALA A 568 4.62 14.56 6.25
N LEU A 569 4.61 13.77 7.35
CA LEU A 569 3.41 13.47 8.12
C LEU A 569 3.31 14.22 9.44
N PHE A 570 4.42 14.70 9.99
CA PHE A 570 4.42 15.36 11.29
C PHE A 570 4.60 16.87 11.18
N PRO A 571 3.87 17.65 12.00
CA PRO A 571 4.17 19.07 12.19
C PRO A 571 5.62 19.25 12.63
N ARG A 572 6.24 20.33 12.16
CA ARG A 572 7.67 20.59 12.41
C ARG A 572 7.81 21.92 13.10
N SER A 573 8.53 21.91 14.22
CA SER A 573 8.95 23.13 14.90
C SER A 573 10.18 23.77 14.26
N TRP A 574 10.89 23.04 13.40
CA TRP A 574 12.03 23.52 12.62
C TRP A 574 12.27 22.64 11.39
N GLY A 575 12.96 23.19 10.39
CA GLY A 575 13.40 22.44 9.22
C GLY A 575 14.52 23.15 8.46
N ASN A 576 15.27 22.40 7.66
CA ASN A 576 16.45 22.86 6.91
C ASN A 576 16.15 23.30 5.47
N SER A 577 14.87 23.50 5.15
CA SER A 577 14.40 24.06 3.88
C SER A 577 13.11 24.84 4.09
N LEU A 578 12.76 25.71 3.14
CA LEU A 578 11.53 26.47 3.12
C LEU A 578 10.72 26.10 1.89
N LEU A 579 9.41 26.02 2.10
CA LEU A 579 8.43 25.86 1.05
C LEU A 579 7.50 27.07 1.07
N ILE A 580 7.44 27.78 -0.05
CA ILE A 580 6.70 29.01 -0.25
C ILE A 580 5.58 28.72 -1.24
N SER A 581 4.36 29.17 -0.93
CA SER A 581 3.21 29.14 -1.84
C SER A 581 2.52 30.49 -1.75
N CYS A 582 2.39 31.18 -2.88
CA CYS A 582 1.83 32.53 -2.96
C CYS A 582 1.08 32.74 -4.28
N PHE A 583 0.36 33.85 -4.41
CA PHE A 583 -0.43 34.18 -5.59
C PHE A 583 -0.03 35.54 -6.18
N LYS A 584 -0.23 35.69 -7.49
CA LYS A 584 -0.09 36.95 -8.19
C LYS A 584 -1.23 37.90 -7.78
N GLY A 585 -0.91 38.94 -7.02
CA GLY A 585 -1.87 39.95 -6.54
C GLY A 585 -1.52 40.44 -5.13
N LYS A 586 -2.10 41.59 -4.71
CA LYS A 586 -1.88 42.19 -3.38
C LYS A 586 -3.01 41.91 -2.37
N GLU A 587 -4.07 41.20 -2.78
CA GLU A 587 -5.23 40.88 -1.94
C GLU A 587 -5.57 39.39 -1.99
#